data_AF-A0A933ZS26-F1
#
_entry.id   AF-A0A933ZS26-F1
#
_cell.length_a   1.000
_cell.length_b   1.000
_cell.length_c   1.000
_cell.angle_alpha   90.00
_cell.angle_beta   90.00
_cell.angle_gamma   90.00
#
_symmetry.space_group_name_H-M   'P 1'
#
loop_
_entity.id
_entity.type
_entity.pdbx_description
1 polymer ?
#
loop_
_entity_poly.entity_id
_entity_poly.type
_entity_poly.pdbx_seq_one_letter_code
_entity_poly.pdbx_strand_id
1 'polypeptide(L)'
;MNHLQAIRTRHSVRTFQARPLEPEPRRALAQAVERCTRGPFGTAVRLVLCELGETERRASQALWTYGVIRNASTFLAGAVVPSPIAAVDYGHCVERFILEATKLGLGTCWLRRETARRSGTRCAPPTSRCARCAPRLRRPRPPGPGSGGSSPAASRSPSS
;
A
#
# COMPACT_ATOMS: atom_id res chain seq x y z
N MET A 1 15.12 -7.39 4.44
CA MET A 1 14.69 -6.50 5.54
C MET A 1 14.17 -7.38 6.68
N ASN A 2 14.66 -7.21 7.91
CA ASN A 2 14.16 -7.96 9.08
C ASN A 2 12.87 -7.32 9.66
N HIS A 3 12.23 -7.97 10.63
CA HIS A 3 10.96 -7.49 11.20
C HIS A 3 11.07 -6.14 11.90
N LEU A 4 12.12 -5.92 12.71
CA LEU A 4 12.33 -4.65 13.42
C LEU A 4 12.57 -3.48 12.46
N GLN A 5 13.33 -3.72 11.39
CA GLN A 5 13.54 -2.74 10.33
C GLN A 5 12.23 -2.42 9.58
N ALA A 6 11.41 -3.43 9.30
CA ALA A 6 10.11 -3.25 8.66
C ALA A 6 9.19 -2.37 9.51
N ILE A 7 9.10 -2.66 10.82
CA ILE A 7 8.31 -1.86 11.77
C ILE A 7 8.79 -0.40 11.78
N ARG A 8 10.11 -0.17 11.89
CA ARG A 8 10.69 1.18 11.92
C ARG A 8 10.50 1.96 10.61
N THR A 9 10.46 1.26 9.48
CA THR A 9 10.34 1.88 8.14
C THR A 9 8.88 2.10 7.72
N ARG A 10 7.95 1.34 8.31
CA ARG A 10 6.53 1.37 7.96
C ARG A 10 5.94 2.75 8.24
N HIS A 11 5.37 3.34 7.20
CA HIS A 11 4.60 4.57 7.28
C HIS A 11 3.45 4.51 6.28
N SER A 12 2.40 5.29 6.52
CA SER A 12 1.22 5.29 5.66
C SER A 12 1.49 6.01 4.34
N VAL A 13 1.48 5.26 3.24
CA VAL A 13 1.61 5.80 1.88
C VAL A 13 0.22 6.01 1.31
N ARG A 14 -0.08 7.24 0.87
CA ARG A 14 -1.41 7.62 0.36
C ARG A 14 -1.41 7.95 -1.14
N THR A 15 -0.24 8.02 -1.75
CA THR A 15 -0.09 8.25 -3.19
C THR A 15 0.71 7.10 -3.78
N PHE A 16 0.08 6.40 -4.71
CA PHE A 16 0.64 5.20 -5.34
C PHE A 16 0.96 5.45 -6.82
N GLN A 17 1.74 4.55 -7.42
CA GLN A 17 1.94 4.55 -8.87
C GLN A 17 0.70 3.99 -9.56
N ALA A 18 0.26 4.62 -10.65
CA ALA A 18 -0.88 4.18 -11.45
C ALA A 18 -0.52 2.99 -12.36
N ARG A 19 0.15 1.97 -11.81
CA ARG A 19 0.50 0.73 -12.49
C ARG A 19 0.16 -0.49 -11.63
N PRO A 20 -0.12 -1.65 -12.25
CA PRO A 20 -0.33 -2.90 -11.51
C PRO A 20 0.89 -3.29 -10.67
N LEU A 21 0.67 -4.15 -9.67
CA LEU A 21 1.76 -4.83 -8.99
C LEU A 21 2.50 -5.76 -9.94
N GLU A 22 3.83 -5.78 -9.84
CA GLU A 22 4.65 -6.73 -10.57
C GLU A 22 4.32 -8.18 -10.15
N PRO A 23 4.51 -9.17 -11.03
CA PRO A 23 4.11 -10.56 -10.76
C PRO A 23 4.75 -11.17 -9.51
N GLU A 24 6.01 -10.83 -9.23
CA GLU A 24 6.78 -11.39 -8.10
C GLU A 24 6.25 -10.86 -6.74
N PRO A 25 6.15 -9.53 -6.49
CA PRO A 25 5.54 -9.01 -5.28
C PRO A 25 4.09 -9.48 -5.11
N ARG A 26 3.33 -9.59 -6.20
CA ARG A 26 1.95 -10.10 -6.15
C ARG A 26 1.88 -11.53 -5.63
N ARG A 27 2.76 -12.42 -6.10
CA ARG A 27 2.84 -13.81 -5.61
C ARG A 27 3.25 -13.85 -4.14
N ALA A 28 4.24 -13.05 -3.75
CA ALA A 28 4.68 -12.98 -2.36
C ALA A 28 3.56 -12.49 -1.41
N LEU A 29 2.76 -11.51 -1.84
CA LEU A 29 1.58 -11.06 -1.09
C LEU A 29 0.49 -12.13 -1.00
N ALA A 30 0.22 -12.87 -2.09
CA ALA A 30 -0.75 -13.96 -2.07
C ALA A 30 -0.34 -15.05 -1.04
N GLN A 31 0.94 -15.42 -1.00
CA GLN A 31 1.44 -16.34 0.03
C GLN A 31 1.37 -15.73 1.44
N ALA A 32 1.56 -14.42 1.59
CA ALA A 32 1.44 -13.75 2.88
C ALA A 32 -0.01 -13.79 3.41
N VAL A 33 -1.01 -13.69 2.54
CA VAL A 33 -2.44 -13.85 2.89
C VAL A 33 -2.69 -15.23 3.51
N GLU A 34 -2.14 -16.29 2.91
CA GLU A 34 -2.30 -17.68 3.41
C GLU A 34 -1.64 -17.89 4.78
N ARG A 35 -0.55 -17.16 5.07
CA ARG A 35 0.16 -17.23 6.35
C ARG A 35 -0.49 -16.38 7.47
N CYS A 36 -1.33 -15.41 7.12
CA CYS A 36 -1.90 -14.45 8.06
C CYS A 36 -3.36 -14.75 8.39
N THR A 37 -3.64 -16.01 8.77
CA THR A 37 -5.00 -16.55 8.91
C THR A 37 -5.47 -16.75 10.34
N ARG A 38 -4.58 -16.66 11.33
CA ARG A 38 -4.93 -16.77 12.76
C ARG A 38 -4.16 -15.78 13.61
N GLY A 39 -4.88 -15.10 14.50
CA GLY A 39 -4.29 -14.20 15.47
C GLY A 39 -3.77 -14.94 16.72
N PRO A 40 -3.05 -14.23 17.61
CA PRO A 40 -2.47 -14.81 18.82
C PRO A 40 -3.50 -15.41 19.78
N PHE A 41 -4.76 -14.96 19.74
CA PHE A 41 -5.83 -15.47 20.59
C PHE A 41 -6.70 -16.53 19.90
N GLY A 42 -6.28 -17.00 18.72
CA GLY A 42 -6.87 -18.16 18.04
C GLY A 42 -8.04 -17.85 17.12
N THR A 43 -8.50 -16.60 17.00
CA THR A 43 -9.58 -16.25 16.06
C THR A 43 -9.09 -16.38 14.62
N ALA A 44 -9.86 -17.09 13.80
CA ALA A 44 -9.60 -17.21 12.38
C ALA A 44 -9.95 -15.92 11.63
N VAL A 45 -9.00 -15.44 10.84
CA VAL A 45 -9.12 -14.23 10.01
C VAL A 45 -8.99 -14.65 8.55
N ARG A 46 -9.95 -14.24 7.73
CA ARG A 46 -9.91 -14.45 6.28
C ARG A 46 -9.46 -13.17 5.61
N LEU A 47 -8.26 -13.18 5.04
CA LEU A 47 -7.73 -12.09 4.22
C LEU A 47 -7.89 -12.42 2.73
N VAL A 48 -8.12 -11.40 1.91
CA VAL A 48 -8.27 -11.52 0.45
C VAL A 48 -7.58 -10.33 -0.22
N LEU A 49 -6.77 -10.62 -1.23
CA LEU A 49 -6.19 -9.60 -2.10
C LEU A 49 -7.12 -9.35 -3.29
N CYS A 50 -7.53 -8.10 -3.47
CA CYS A 50 -8.43 -7.65 -4.52
C CYS A 50 -7.70 -6.64 -5.42
N GLU A 51 -7.81 -6.82 -6.72
CA GLU A 51 -7.31 -5.86 -7.71
C GLU A 51 -8.50 -5.11 -8.30
N LEU A 52 -8.40 -3.78 -8.38
CA LEU A 52 -9.41 -2.97 -9.06
C LEU A 52 -9.04 -2.78 -10.53
N GLY A 53 -10.02 -2.96 -11.41
CA GLY A 53 -9.92 -2.56 -12.81
C GLY A 53 -9.80 -1.04 -12.97
N GLU A 54 -9.45 -0.59 -14.18
CA GLU A 54 -9.27 0.83 -14.52
C GLU A 54 -10.48 1.71 -14.15
N THR A 55 -11.68 1.26 -14.52
CA THR A 55 -12.94 1.94 -14.27
C THR A 55 -13.27 2.02 -12.77
N GLU A 56 -13.04 0.93 -12.04
CA GLU A 56 -13.29 0.85 -10.60
C GLU A 56 -12.30 1.72 -9.82
N ARG A 57 -11.06 1.86 -10.30
CA ARG A 57 -10.05 2.71 -9.68
C ARG A 57 -10.48 4.17 -9.63
N ARG A 58 -10.97 4.71 -10.75
CA ARG A 58 -11.48 6.10 -10.82
C ARG A 58 -12.69 6.30 -9.91
N ALA A 59 -13.64 5.37 -9.92
CA ALA A 59 -14.81 5.41 -9.04
C ALA A 59 -14.41 5.32 -7.54
N SER A 60 -13.43 4.48 -7.20
CA SER A 60 -12.98 4.29 -5.82
C SER A 60 -12.29 5.52 -5.21
N GLN A 61 -11.58 6.31 -6.02
CA GLN A 61 -10.90 7.54 -5.58
C GLN A 61 -11.92 8.59 -5.12
N ALA A 62 -13.01 8.74 -5.87
CA ALA A 62 -14.10 9.66 -5.55
C ALA A 62 -14.96 9.18 -4.37
N LEU A 63 -15.33 7.90 -4.34
CA LEU A 63 -16.34 7.39 -3.40
C LEU A 63 -15.80 6.96 -2.03
N TRP A 64 -14.54 6.50 -1.94
CA TRP A 64 -14.08 5.79 -0.72
C TRP A 64 -13.07 6.57 0.12
N THR A 65 -12.41 7.59 -0.44
CA THR A 65 -11.31 8.28 0.25
C THR A 65 -11.37 9.78 0.21
N TYR A 66 -12.44 10.38 -0.32
CA TYR A 66 -12.51 11.83 -0.54
C TYR A 66 -11.26 12.36 -1.27
N GLY A 67 -10.67 11.57 -2.18
CA GLY A 67 -9.43 11.91 -2.89
C GLY A 67 -8.13 11.84 -2.07
N VAL A 68 -8.17 11.42 -0.80
CA VAL A 68 -6.98 11.30 0.08
C VAL A 68 -6.04 10.21 -0.39
N ILE A 69 -6.55 9.11 -0.97
CA ILE A 69 -5.71 8.06 -1.52
C ILE A 69 -5.79 8.02 -3.03
N ARG A 70 -4.63 8.14 -3.68
CA ARG A 70 -4.51 8.26 -5.13
C ARG A 70 -3.83 7.04 -5.73
N ASN A 71 -4.38 6.58 -6.86
CA ASN A 71 -3.80 5.57 -7.76
C ASN A 71 -3.54 4.18 -7.16
N ALA A 72 -4.22 3.80 -6.08
CA ALA A 72 -4.14 2.43 -5.56
C ALA A 72 -4.86 1.46 -6.51
N SER A 73 -4.18 0.40 -6.95
CA SER A 73 -4.71 -0.70 -7.75
C SER A 73 -5.07 -1.93 -6.89
N THR A 74 -4.27 -2.20 -5.86
CA THR A 74 -4.41 -3.41 -5.04
C THR A 74 -4.89 -3.11 -3.62
N PHE A 75 -5.78 -3.97 -3.14
CA PHE A 75 -6.48 -3.86 -1.87
C PHE A 75 -6.43 -5.17 -1.12
N LEU A 76 -6.23 -5.09 0.19
CA LEU A 76 -6.43 -6.19 1.12
C LEU A 76 -7.77 -5.95 1.82
N ALA A 77 -8.70 -6.89 1.64
CA ALA A 77 -9.90 -6.99 2.44
C ALA A 77 -9.73 -8.12 3.46
N GLY A 78 -10.35 -8.00 4.62
CA GLY A 78 -10.25 -9.06 5.62
C GLY A 78 -11.48 -9.18 6.49
N ALA A 79 -12.04 -10.37 6.66
CA ALA A 79 -13.19 -10.65 7.51
C ALA A 79 -12.79 -11.52 8.71
N VAL A 80 -13.48 -11.33 9.83
CA VAL A 80 -13.30 -12.12 11.06
C VAL A 80 -14.68 -12.43 11.64
N VAL A 81 -14.82 -13.61 12.25
CA VAL A 81 -16.05 -13.96 12.99
C VAL A 81 -16.11 -13.10 14.26
N PRO A 82 -17.25 -12.44 14.56
CA PRO A 82 -17.36 -11.61 15.75
C PRO A 82 -17.07 -12.40 17.03
N SER A 83 -16.14 -11.89 17.84
CA SER A 83 -15.83 -12.37 19.17
C SER A 83 -15.26 -11.20 19.99
N PRO A 84 -15.23 -11.28 21.33
CA PRO A 84 -14.66 -10.21 22.17
C PRO A 84 -13.21 -9.83 21.81
N ILE A 85 -12.45 -10.79 21.28
CA ILE A 85 -11.03 -10.66 20.91
C ILE A 85 -10.80 -10.52 19.39
N ALA A 86 -11.86 -10.65 18.57
CA ALA A 86 -11.76 -10.71 17.11
C ALA A 86 -11.06 -9.49 16.51
N ALA A 87 -11.29 -8.29 17.07
CA ALA A 87 -10.67 -7.06 16.59
C ALA A 87 -9.14 -7.06 16.78
N VAL A 88 -8.65 -7.66 17.86
CA VAL A 88 -7.21 -7.74 18.17
C VAL A 88 -6.54 -8.74 17.24
N ASP A 89 -7.10 -9.94 17.12
CA ASP A 89 -6.60 -10.96 16.20
C ASP A 89 -6.62 -10.50 14.74
N TYR A 90 -7.68 -9.80 14.36
CA TYR A 90 -7.78 -9.16 13.05
C TYR A 90 -6.68 -8.13 12.83
N GLY A 91 -6.49 -7.21 13.78
CA GLY A 91 -5.45 -6.19 13.72
C GLY A 91 -4.06 -6.80 13.61
N HIS A 92 -3.79 -7.86 14.38
CA HIS A 92 -2.55 -8.60 14.34
C HIS A 92 -2.29 -9.24 12.97
N CYS A 93 -3.27 -9.95 12.40
CA CYS A 93 -3.13 -10.58 11.08
C CYS A 93 -2.91 -9.55 9.97
N VAL A 94 -3.63 -8.43 9.99
CA VAL A 94 -3.47 -7.36 9.00
C VAL A 94 -2.11 -6.68 9.14
N GLU A 95 -1.65 -6.38 10.36
CA GLU A 95 -0.34 -5.75 10.55
C GLU A 95 0.78 -6.71 10.16
N ARG A 96 0.67 -8.00 10.46
CA ARG A 96 1.62 -9.02 10.00
C ARG A 96 1.73 -9.03 8.47
N PHE A 97 0.61 -8.97 7.77
CA PHE A 97 0.61 -8.84 6.30
C PHE A 97 1.24 -7.52 5.83
N ILE A 98 0.96 -6.39 6.49
CA ILE A 98 1.54 -5.08 6.16
C ILE A 98 3.07 -5.09 6.31
N LEU A 99 3.60 -5.77 7.32
CA LEU A 99 5.04 -5.91 7.50
C LEU A 99 5.66 -6.74 6.38
N GLU A 100 5.00 -7.79 5.90
CA GLU A 100 5.45 -8.55 4.72
C GLU A 100 5.47 -7.66 3.46
N ALA A 101 4.42 -6.87 3.23
CA ALA A 101 4.40 -5.90 2.13
C ALA A 101 5.52 -4.84 2.27
N THR A 102 5.81 -4.40 3.49
CA THR A 102 6.87 -3.42 3.77
C THR A 102 8.25 -4.02 3.49
N LYS A 103 8.48 -5.31 3.81
CA LYS A 103 9.72 -6.01 3.47
C LYS A 103 9.96 -6.11 1.97
N LEU A 104 8.89 -6.23 1.18
CA LEU A 104 8.92 -6.17 -0.29
C LEU A 104 9.11 -4.74 -0.82
N GLY A 105 9.24 -3.75 0.07
CA GLY A 105 9.40 -2.36 -0.30
C GLY A 105 8.12 -1.74 -0.85
N LEU A 106 6.93 -2.28 -0.55
CA LEU A 106 5.64 -1.72 -0.96
C LEU A 106 5.15 -0.69 0.06
N GLY A 107 4.39 0.30 -0.42
CA GLY A 107 3.69 1.25 0.44
C GLY A 107 2.34 0.69 0.86
N THR A 108 1.92 0.96 2.10
CA THR A 108 0.59 0.56 2.57
C THR A 108 -0.14 1.69 3.31
N CYS A 109 -1.47 1.63 3.35
CA CYS A 109 -2.28 2.51 4.17
C CYS A 109 -3.52 1.78 4.67
N TRP A 110 -3.79 1.91 5.98
CA TRP A 110 -5.04 1.49 6.60
C TRP A 110 -6.19 2.37 6.14
N LEU A 111 -7.33 1.73 5.92
CA LEU A 111 -8.61 2.39 5.71
C LEU A 111 -9.59 1.92 6.76
N ARG A 112 -10.25 2.88 7.37
CA ARG A 112 -11.47 2.67 8.11
C ARG A 112 -12.60 3.23 7.25
N ARG A 113 -13.55 2.38 6.87
CA ARG A 113 -14.80 2.83 6.28
C ARG A 113 -15.81 2.99 7.42
N GLU A 114 -16.30 4.22 7.64
CA GLU A 114 -17.57 4.44 8.33
C GLU A 114 -18.65 3.80 7.46
N THR A 115 -19.45 2.90 8.01
CA THR A 115 -20.35 1.95 7.32
C THR A 115 -21.05 2.52 6.07
N ALA A 116 -20.52 2.26 4.88
CA ALA A 116 -21.21 2.62 3.64
C ALA A 116 -22.33 1.62 3.36
N ARG A 117 -23.57 2.12 3.30
CA ARG A 117 -24.74 1.34 2.84
C ARG A 117 -24.45 0.78 1.44
N ARG A 118 -24.95 -0.44 1.21
CA ARG A 118 -24.78 -1.27 0.01
C ARG A 118 -24.71 -0.44 -1.29
N SER A 119 -23.52 -0.31 -1.85
CA SER A 119 -23.33 0.00 -3.27
C SER A 119 -22.68 -1.21 -3.91
N GLY A 120 -23.35 -1.81 -4.90
CA GLY A 120 -23.06 -3.11 -5.52
C GLY A 120 -21.77 -3.18 -6.34
N THR A 121 -20.63 -2.88 -5.74
CA THR A 121 -19.31 -3.23 -6.28
C THR A 121 -19.00 -4.67 -5.91
N ARG A 122 -18.46 -5.45 -6.86
CA ARG A 122 -18.22 -6.90 -6.78
C ARG A 122 -17.32 -7.34 -5.60
N CYS A 123 -16.67 -6.38 -4.95
CA CYS A 123 -16.00 -6.50 -3.65
C CYS A 123 -16.75 -5.68 -2.58
N ALA A 124 -17.92 -6.13 -2.14
CA ALA A 124 -18.56 -5.63 -0.92
C ALA A 124 -18.28 -6.63 0.21
N PRO A 125 -17.19 -6.45 0.98
CA PRO A 125 -16.92 -7.39 2.04
C PRO A 125 -17.85 -7.09 3.23
N PRO A 126 -18.37 -8.13 3.91
CA PRO A 126 -19.05 -7.95 5.19
C PRO A 126 -18.03 -7.38 6.17
N THR A 127 -18.38 -6.28 6.84
CA THR A 127 -17.67 -5.70 8.01
C THR A 127 -16.14 -5.85 7.98
N SER A 128 -15.41 -4.97 7.29
CA SER A 128 -13.96 -5.17 7.19
C SER A 128 -13.18 -3.90 6.88
N ARG A 129 -12.13 -3.69 7.66
CA ARG A 129 -11.12 -2.67 7.43
C ARG A 129 -10.29 -3.13 6.22
N CYS A 130 -9.82 -2.19 5.40
CA CYS A 130 -9.05 -2.55 4.21
C CYS A 130 -7.67 -1.93 4.29
N ALA A 131 -6.62 -2.67 3.97
CA ALA A 131 -5.28 -2.12 3.78
C ALA A 131 -5.01 -2.02 2.28
N ARG A 132 -4.40 -0.93 1.79
CA ARG A 132 -3.99 -0.84 0.38
C ARG A 132 -2.54 -1.23 0.23
N CYS A 133 -2.21 -1.85 -0.89
CA CYS A 133 -0.84 -2.19 -1.27
C CYS A 133 -0.56 -1.65 -2.66
N ALA A 134 0.59 -1.02 -2.87
CA ALA A 134 1.07 -0.75 -4.22
C ALA A 134 2.59 -0.55 -4.22
N PRO A 135 3.24 -0.60 -5.40
CA PRO A 135 4.66 -0.31 -5.53
C PRO A 135 4.96 1.03 -4.87
N ARG A 136 5.96 1.06 -3.99
CA ARG A 136 6.37 2.28 -3.29
C ARG A 136 6.70 3.35 -4.30
N LEU A 137 6.06 4.51 -4.14
CA LEU A 137 6.52 5.75 -4.73
C LEU A 137 7.97 5.92 -4.27
N ARG A 138 8.95 5.82 -5.19
CA ARG A 138 10.31 6.28 -4.88
C ARG A 138 10.12 7.70 -4.35
N ARG A 139 10.50 7.96 -3.10
CA ARG A 139 10.60 9.34 -2.61
C ARG A 139 11.42 10.12 -3.64
N PRO A 140 11.17 11.42 -3.85
CA PRO A 140 12.16 12.25 -4.53
C PRO A 140 13.51 11.99 -3.83
N ARG A 141 14.52 11.65 -4.62
CA ARG A 141 15.90 11.56 -4.15
C ARG A 141 16.18 12.90 -3.44
N PRO A 142 16.76 12.93 -2.22
CA PRO A 142 17.22 14.20 -1.66
C PRO A 142 18.13 14.87 -2.70
N PRO A 143 18.11 16.21 -2.84
CA PRO A 143 18.97 16.88 -3.80
C PRO A 143 20.41 16.45 -3.51
N GLY A 144 21.02 15.79 -4.49
CA GLY A 144 22.44 15.47 -4.41
C GLY A 144 23.25 16.77 -4.42
N PRO A 145 24.48 16.77 -3.87
CA PRO A 145 25.34 17.94 -3.96
C PRO A 145 25.52 18.30 -5.44
N GLY A 146 25.17 19.54 -5.79
CA GLY A 146 25.17 20.03 -7.16
C GLY A 146 26.54 19.84 -7.80
N SER A 147 26.56 19.16 -8.94
CA SER A 147 27.69 19.18 -9.85
C SER A 147 27.83 20.60 -10.39
N GLY A 148 28.82 21.34 -9.90
CA GLY A 148 29.27 22.60 -10.48
C GLY A 148 29.73 22.35 -11.91
N GLY A 149 28.90 22.72 -12.87
CA GLY A 149 29.26 22.80 -14.27
C GLY A 149 30.09 24.07 -14.49
N SER A 150 31.41 23.94 -14.55
CA SER A 150 32.28 24.95 -15.13
C SER A 150 32.10 24.92 -16.66
N SER A 151 31.44 25.95 -17.19
CA SER A 151 31.43 26.25 -18.63
C SER A 151 32.83 26.65 -19.11
N PRO A 152 33.20 26.37 -20.37
CA PRO A 152 34.49 26.77 -20.93
C PRO A 152 34.50 28.26 -21.28
N ALA A 153 35.58 28.94 -20.93
CA ALA A 153 35.85 30.32 -21.27
C ALA A 153 36.08 30.46 -22.78
N ALA A 154 35.20 31.23 -23.45
CA ALA A 154 35.45 31.76 -24.78
C ALA A 154 36.29 33.03 -24.64
N SER A 155 37.60 32.93 -24.82
CA SER A 155 38.47 34.11 -24.98
C SER A 155 38.50 34.51 -26.46
N ARG A 156 37.84 35.63 -26.76
CA ARG A 156 37.97 36.38 -28.00
C ARG A 156 39.35 37.03 -28.04
N SER A 157 40.05 36.87 -29.16
CA SER A 157 41.17 37.71 -29.59
C SER A 157 40.68 39.14 -29.87
N PRO A 158 41.53 40.15 -29.70
CA PRO A 158 41.50 41.31 -30.56
C PRO A 158 42.82 41.46 -31.32
N SER A 159 42.65 41.61 -32.63
CA SER A 159 43.54 42.27 -33.57
C SER A 159 43.79 43.73 -33.17
N SER A 160 45.07 44.12 -33.13
CA SER A 160 45.69 45.35 -33.67
C SER A 160 47.05 45.59 -33.05
#